data_AF-A0A2V6TXQ1-F1
#
_entry.id   AF-A0A2V6TXQ1-F1
#
_cell.length_a   1.000
_cell.length_b   1.000
_cell.length_c   1.000
_cell.angle_alpha   90.00
_cell.angle_beta   90.00
_cell.angle_gamma   90.00
#
_symmetry.space_group_name_H-M   'P 1'
#
loop_
_entity.id
_entity.type
_entity.pdbx_description
1 polymer ?
#
loop_
_entity_poly.entity_id
_entity_poly.type
_entity_poly.pdbx_seq_one_letter_code
_entity_poly.pdbx_strand_id
1 'polypeptide(L)'
;MASPASKDALLAELDRVVRETLAYFEGAGRVTAARVDRWHARDVLMHFIYFHDATAWGFQSAALGGPPWPLPTDADGINEVCRRLREHESFDELLTQVRQAHARLGRAVQNAPDIDKPCFRRTNGEFVTGRQRLEVLARHWAEHVRELQTAARA
;
A
#
# COMPACT_ATOMS: atom_id res chain seq x y z
N MET A 1 21.13 16.69 -11.98
CA MET A 1 20.00 16.33 -11.09
C MET A 1 18.83 15.92 -11.97
N ALA A 2 18.23 14.75 -11.76
CA ALA A 2 17.05 14.34 -12.51
C ALA A 2 15.81 15.08 -11.97
N SER A 3 14.92 15.52 -12.86
CA SER A 3 13.62 16.06 -12.45
C SER A 3 12.80 14.97 -11.75
N PRO A 4 12.01 15.32 -10.71
CA PRO A 4 11.14 14.35 -10.05
C PRO A 4 10.17 13.74 -11.06
N ALA A 5 9.84 12.45 -10.89
CA ALA A 5 8.93 11.74 -11.79
C ALA A 5 7.56 12.43 -11.87
N SER A 6 6.89 12.39 -13.01
CA SER A 6 5.54 12.96 -13.10
C SER A 6 4.54 12.16 -12.28
N LYS A 7 3.39 12.78 -11.95
CA LYS A 7 2.25 12.10 -11.31
C LYS A 7 1.84 10.83 -12.06
N ASP A 8 1.75 10.94 -13.38
CA ASP A 8 1.33 9.83 -14.24
C ASP A 8 2.39 8.73 -14.29
N ALA A 9 3.68 9.08 -14.30
CA ALA A 9 4.76 8.10 -14.25
C ALA A 9 4.77 7.32 -12.92
N LEU A 10 4.55 7.99 -11.79
CA LEU A 10 4.46 7.35 -10.48
C LEU A 10 3.24 6.43 -10.38
N LEU A 11 2.09 6.86 -10.90
CA LEU A 11 0.89 6.02 -10.91
C LEU A 11 1.07 4.80 -11.83
N ALA A 12 1.64 4.98 -13.02
CA ALA A 12 1.91 3.88 -13.95
C ALA A 12 2.89 2.83 -13.36
N GLU A 13 3.91 3.28 -12.63
CA GLU A 13 4.82 2.38 -11.92
C GLU A 13 4.11 1.63 -10.79
N LEU A 14 3.27 2.32 -10.01
CA LEU A 14 2.45 1.66 -8.98
C LEU A 14 1.51 0.62 -9.59
N ASP A 15 0.82 0.94 -10.70
CA ASP A 15 -0.07 0.00 -11.40
C ASP A 15 0.69 -1.23 -11.89
N ARG A 16 1.91 -1.04 -12.43
CA ARG A 16 2.77 -2.14 -12.86
C ARG A 16 3.12 -3.06 -11.69
N VAL A 17 3.61 -2.50 -10.59
CA VAL A 17 3.98 -3.27 -9.39
C VAL A 17 2.76 -3.98 -8.80
N VAL A 18 1.62 -3.30 -8.64
CA VAL A 18 0.41 -3.89 -8.06
C VAL A 18 -0.07 -5.08 -8.89
N ARG A 19 -0.01 -4.98 -10.23
CA ARG A 19 -0.34 -6.10 -11.12
C ARG A 19 0.60 -7.29 -10.94
N GLU A 20 1.90 -7.07 -10.86
CA GLU A 20 2.89 -8.13 -10.62
C GLU A 20 2.69 -8.78 -9.24
N THR A 21 2.43 -7.97 -8.22
CA THR A 21 2.11 -8.44 -6.87
C THR A 21 0.84 -9.27 -6.85
N LEU A 22 -0.25 -8.80 -7.45
CA LEU A 22 -1.50 -9.56 -7.54
C LEU A 22 -1.30 -10.89 -8.25
N ALA A 23 -0.56 -10.92 -9.37
CA ALA A 23 -0.24 -12.16 -10.07
C ALA A 23 0.53 -13.15 -9.18
N TYR A 24 1.47 -12.66 -8.36
CA TYR A 24 2.15 -13.50 -7.37
C TYR A 24 1.17 -14.11 -6.36
N PHE A 25 0.32 -13.30 -5.73
CA PHE A 25 -0.63 -13.78 -4.72
C PHE A 25 -1.75 -14.65 -5.30
N GLU A 26 -2.13 -14.47 -6.57
CA GLU A 26 -3.04 -15.37 -7.28
C GLU A 26 -2.41 -16.75 -7.55
N GLY A 27 -1.08 -16.78 -7.78
CA GLY A 27 -0.31 -17.99 -8.04
C GLY A 27 0.44 -18.51 -6.81
N ALA A 28 1.78 -18.43 -6.85
CA ALA A 28 2.66 -19.02 -5.84
C ALA A 28 2.40 -18.50 -4.41
N GLY A 29 2.02 -17.23 -4.26
CA GLY A 29 1.69 -16.63 -2.98
C GLY A 29 0.41 -17.17 -2.33
N ARG A 30 -0.49 -17.82 -3.09
CA ARG A 30 -1.72 -18.43 -2.54
C ARG A 30 -1.41 -19.63 -1.66
N VAL A 31 -0.44 -20.44 -2.06
CA VAL A 31 -0.14 -21.74 -1.45
C VAL A 31 1.15 -21.73 -0.64
N THR A 32 1.84 -20.59 -0.58
CA THR A 32 3.10 -20.49 0.14
C THR A 32 2.89 -20.61 1.65
N ALA A 33 3.76 -21.37 2.30
CA ALA A 33 3.89 -21.39 3.76
C ALA A 33 4.94 -20.38 4.26
N ALA A 34 5.62 -19.67 3.34
CA ALA A 34 6.65 -18.70 3.64
C ALA A 34 6.11 -17.54 4.46
N ARG A 35 7.01 -16.94 5.24
CA ARG A 35 6.69 -15.80 6.10
C ARG A 35 7.74 -14.71 5.93
N VAL A 36 7.30 -13.46 6.06
CA VAL A 36 8.19 -12.33 6.31
C VAL A 36 8.10 -12.04 7.81
N ASP A 37 9.18 -12.29 8.54
CA ASP A 37 9.17 -12.37 10.00
C ASP A 37 8.07 -13.32 10.51
N ARG A 38 6.98 -12.76 11.08
CA ARG A 38 5.83 -13.51 11.59
C ARG A 38 4.62 -13.50 10.65
N TRP A 39 4.67 -12.80 9.52
CA TRP A 39 3.53 -12.55 8.65
C TRP A 39 3.43 -13.58 7.54
N HIS A 40 2.25 -14.18 7.42
CA HIS A 40 1.91 -15.01 6.27
C HIS A 40 1.52 -14.13 5.08
N ALA A 41 1.49 -14.74 3.89
CA ALA A 41 1.04 -14.10 2.66
C ALA A 41 -0.32 -13.35 2.84
N ARG A 42 -1.23 -13.92 3.63
CA ARG A 42 -2.53 -13.32 3.92
C ARG A 42 -2.42 -12.00 4.70
N ASP A 43 -1.51 -11.93 5.68
CA ASP A 43 -1.32 -10.73 6.51
C ASP A 43 -0.72 -9.59 5.67
N VAL A 44 0.14 -9.92 4.71
CA VAL A 44 0.70 -8.95 3.75
C VAL A 44 -0.40 -8.33 2.87
N LEU A 45 -1.40 -9.11 2.42
CA LEU A 45 -2.55 -8.56 1.69
C LEU A 45 -3.35 -7.57 2.56
N MET A 46 -3.56 -7.87 3.83
CA MET A 46 -4.27 -6.98 4.76
C MET A 46 -3.53 -5.64 4.95
N HIS A 47 -2.21 -5.71 5.09
CA HIS A 47 -1.33 -4.55 5.14
C HIS A 47 -1.46 -3.68 3.89
N PHE A 48 -1.45 -4.28 2.70
CA PHE A 48 -1.62 -3.57 1.44
C PHE A 48 -2.96 -2.82 1.33
N ILE A 49 -4.06 -3.46 1.77
CA ILE A 49 -5.38 -2.81 1.74
C ILE A 49 -5.35 -1.52 2.57
N TYR A 50 -4.85 -1.60 3.81
CA TYR A 50 -4.81 -0.43 4.70
C TYR A 50 -4.02 0.73 4.11
N PHE A 51 -2.79 0.47 3.65
CA PHE A 51 -1.94 1.56 3.17
C PHE A 51 -2.43 2.16 1.86
N HIS A 52 -3.13 1.40 1.02
CA HIS A 52 -3.80 1.94 -0.16
C HIS A 52 -5.00 2.82 0.22
N ASP A 53 -5.88 2.34 1.09
CA ASP A 53 -7.06 3.10 1.52
C ASP A 53 -6.70 4.37 2.29
N ALA A 54 -5.72 4.29 3.21
CA ALA A 54 -5.22 5.45 3.92
C ALA A 54 -4.58 6.47 2.96
N THR A 55 -3.83 6.00 1.95
CA THR A 55 -3.23 6.88 0.92
C THR A 55 -4.30 7.53 0.05
N ALA A 56 -5.32 6.78 -0.37
CA ALA A 56 -6.44 7.31 -1.14
C ALA A 56 -7.19 8.40 -0.35
N TRP A 57 -7.49 8.15 0.92
CA TRP A 57 -8.12 9.13 1.80
C TRP A 57 -7.24 10.39 1.95
N GLY A 58 -5.93 10.20 2.16
CA GLY A 58 -4.98 11.31 2.30
C GLY A 58 -4.97 12.24 1.09
N PHE A 59 -4.98 11.68 -0.12
CA PHE A 59 -5.11 12.45 -1.36
C PHE A 59 -6.44 13.21 -1.44
N GLN A 60 -7.56 12.54 -1.12
CA GLN A 60 -8.89 13.16 -1.14
C GLN A 60 -8.99 14.31 -0.14
N SER A 61 -8.51 14.11 1.08
CA SER A 61 -8.49 15.16 2.11
C SER A 61 -7.66 16.36 1.66
N ALA A 62 -6.45 16.14 1.15
CA ALA A 62 -5.58 17.22 0.67
C ALA A 62 -6.18 18.00 -0.51
N ALA A 63 -6.90 17.31 -1.42
CA ALA A 63 -7.62 17.94 -2.52
C ALA A 63 -8.76 18.87 -2.05
N LEU A 64 -9.38 18.53 -0.92
CA LEU A 64 -10.45 19.31 -0.28
C LEU A 64 -9.95 20.32 0.76
N GLY A 65 -8.63 20.47 0.93
CA GLY A 65 -8.03 21.35 1.95
C GLY A 65 -8.17 20.83 3.38
N GLY A 66 -8.48 19.54 3.55
CA GLY A 66 -8.56 18.86 4.84
C GLY A 66 -7.20 18.46 5.43
N PRO A 67 -7.20 17.85 6.62
CA PRO A 67 -5.97 17.44 7.30
C PRO A 67 -5.35 16.19 6.66
N PRO A 68 -4.02 16.01 6.76
CA PRO A 68 -3.38 14.76 6.35
C PRO A 68 -3.79 13.60 7.27
N TRP A 69 -3.80 12.38 6.72
CA TRP A 69 -4.13 11.16 7.46
C TRP A 69 -3.14 10.93 8.60
N PRO A 70 -3.60 10.87 9.87
CA PRO A 70 -2.72 10.57 10.98
C PRO A 70 -2.43 9.08 11.04
N LEU A 71 -1.15 8.70 11.01
CA LEU A 71 -0.76 7.33 11.37
C LEU A 71 -0.91 7.14 12.88
N PRO A 72 -1.75 6.20 13.35
CA PRO A 72 -2.08 6.09 14.76
C PRO A 72 -0.94 5.50 15.60
N THR A 73 -0.07 4.70 14.97
CA THR A 73 1.09 4.04 15.60
C THR A 73 2.13 3.74 14.51
N ASP A 74 3.23 3.10 14.89
CA ASP A 74 4.20 2.49 13.98
C ASP A 74 3.58 1.43 13.05
N ALA A 75 4.38 0.95 12.08
CA ALA A 75 3.92 -0.04 11.10
C ALA A 75 3.47 -1.35 11.76
N ASP A 76 4.16 -1.80 12.81
CA ASP A 76 3.84 -3.05 13.50
C ASP A 76 2.47 -2.99 14.21
N GLY A 77 2.19 -1.88 14.90
CA GLY A 77 0.90 -1.69 15.55
C GLY A 77 -0.24 -1.55 14.54
N ILE A 78 -0.01 -0.86 13.42
CA ILE A 78 -0.98 -0.77 12.32
C ILE A 78 -1.28 -2.16 11.77
N ASN A 79 -0.25 -2.95 11.52
CA ASN A 79 -0.40 -4.28 10.92
C ASN A 79 -1.15 -5.25 11.82
N GLU A 80 -0.92 -5.20 13.13
CA GLU A 80 -1.70 -6.00 14.08
C GLU A 80 -3.19 -5.61 14.07
N VAL A 81 -3.52 -4.32 13.97
CA VAL A 81 -4.90 -3.86 13.84
C VAL A 81 -5.51 -4.34 12.51
N CYS A 82 -4.79 -4.19 11.40
CA CYS A 82 -5.25 -4.66 10.08
C CYS A 82 -5.53 -6.17 10.08
N ARG A 83 -4.66 -6.94 10.75
CA ARG A 83 -4.81 -8.39 10.89
C ARG A 83 -6.08 -8.75 11.64
N ARG A 84 -6.35 -8.09 12.78
CA ARG A 84 -7.55 -8.33 13.59
C ARG A 84 -8.84 -7.95 12.86
N LEU A 85 -8.85 -6.81 12.18
CA LEU A 85 -10.03 -6.34 11.45
C LEU A 85 -10.45 -7.27 10.30
N ARG A 86 -9.53 -8.12 9.83
CA ARG A 86 -9.69 -8.94 8.62
C ARG A 86 -9.51 -10.43 8.89
N GLU A 87 -9.48 -10.84 10.15
CA GLU A 87 -9.10 -12.22 10.52
C GLU A 87 -10.02 -13.29 9.90
N HIS A 88 -11.30 -12.93 9.73
CA HIS A 88 -12.35 -13.76 9.15
C HIS A 88 -12.37 -13.76 7.63
N GLU A 89 -11.64 -12.86 6.98
CA GLU A 89 -11.64 -12.74 5.52
C GLU A 89 -10.82 -13.88 4.90
N SER A 90 -11.41 -14.47 3.87
CA SER A 90 -10.74 -15.43 2.99
C SER A 90 -9.68 -14.74 2.15
N PHE A 91 -8.76 -15.54 1.62
CA PHE A 91 -7.71 -15.05 0.73
C PHE A 91 -8.28 -14.39 -0.54
N ASP A 92 -9.37 -14.94 -1.09
CA ASP A 92 -10.05 -14.39 -2.28
C ASP A 92 -10.75 -13.06 -2.02
N GLU A 93 -11.36 -12.91 -0.85
CA GLU A 93 -11.92 -11.63 -0.41
C GLU A 93 -10.81 -10.58 -0.25
N LEU A 94 -9.68 -10.95 0.33
CA LEU A 94 -8.53 -10.05 0.48
C LEU A 94 -7.97 -9.60 -0.87
N LEU A 95 -7.78 -10.53 -1.82
CA LEU A 95 -7.36 -10.17 -3.18
C LEU A 95 -8.35 -9.21 -3.85
N THR A 96 -9.65 -9.46 -3.68
CA THR A 96 -10.70 -8.58 -4.23
C THR A 96 -10.62 -7.19 -3.62
N GLN A 97 -10.44 -7.11 -2.31
CA GLN A 97 -10.32 -5.84 -1.59
C GLN A 97 -9.04 -5.07 -1.94
N VAL A 98 -7.92 -5.76 -2.15
CA VAL A 98 -6.68 -5.14 -2.64
C VAL A 98 -6.91 -4.46 -3.99
N ARG A 99 -7.58 -5.14 -4.93
CA ARG A 99 -7.91 -4.55 -6.25
C ARG A 99 -8.81 -3.32 -6.11
N GLN A 100 -9.81 -3.39 -5.22
CA GLN A 100 -10.71 -2.26 -4.96
C GLN A 100 -9.97 -1.08 -4.31
N ALA A 101 -9.12 -1.33 -3.33
CA ALA A 101 -8.30 -0.31 -2.67
C ALA A 101 -7.36 0.37 -3.66
N HIS A 102 -6.75 -0.41 -4.56
CA HIS A 102 -5.91 0.14 -5.64
C HIS A 102 -6.72 1.00 -6.62
N ALA A 103 -7.91 0.57 -7.02
CA ALA A 103 -8.77 1.39 -7.88
C ALA A 103 -9.18 2.71 -7.20
N ARG A 104 -9.47 2.68 -5.88
CA ARG A 104 -9.75 3.89 -5.09
C ARG A 104 -8.54 4.83 -5.06
N LEU A 105 -7.35 4.30 -4.81
CA LEU A 105 -6.11 5.07 -4.80
C LEU A 105 -5.83 5.69 -6.17
N GLY A 106 -5.93 4.92 -7.25
CA GLY A 106 -5.71 5.44 -8.61
C GLY A 106 -6.62 6.63 -8.94
N ARG A 107 -7.92 6.53 -8.62
CA ARG A 107 -8.87 7.64 -8.76
C ARG A 107 -8.49 8.85 -7.91
N ALA A 108 -8.08 8.62 -6.66
CA ALA A 108 -7.68 9.70 -5.76
C ALA A 108 -6.44 10.46 -6.27
N VAL A 109 -5.44 9.73 -6.79
CA VAL A 109 -4.23 10.32 -7.39
C VAL A 109 -4.58 11.10 -8.65
N GLN A 110 -5.40 10.55 -9.54
CA GLN A 110 -5.83 11.24 -10.76
C GLN A 110 -6.52 12.57 -10.44
N ASN A 111 -7.41 12.57 -9.45
CA ASN A 111 -8.16 13.75 -9.01
C ASN A 111 -7.34 14.71 -8.12
N ALA A 112 -6.15 14.33 -7.67
CA ALA A 112 -5.30 15.20 -6.87
C ALA A 112 -4.71 16.32 -7.75
N PRO A 113 -4.99 17.61 -7.43
CA PRO A 113 -4.46 18.73 -8.21
C PRO A 113 -2.94 18.91 -7.99
N ASP A 114 -2.46 18.54 -6.81
CA ASP A 114 -1.06 18.65 -6.41
C ASP A 114 -0.68 17.47 -5.51
N ILE A 115 0.26 16.65 -5.99
CA ILE A 115 0.76 15.47 -5.27
C ILE A 115 1.88 15.80 -4.29
N ASP A 116 2.40 17.02 -4.31
CA ASP A 116 3.42 17.49 -3.38
C ASP A 116 2.80 18.04 -2.08
N LYS A 117 1.47 18.09 -1.99
CA LYS A 117 0.77 18.34 -0.72
C LYS A 117 0.95 17.18 0.27
N PRO A 118 1.09 17.49 1.57
CA PRO A 118 1.02 16.50 2.64
C PRO A 118 -0.28 15.71 2.58
N CYS A 119 -0.17 14.38 2.55
CA CYS A 119 -1.32 13.49 2.65
C CYS A 119 -1.28 12.64 3.93
N PHE A 120 -0.11 12.49 4.56
CA PHE A 120 0.10 11.68 5.75
C PHE A 120 0.83 12.49 6.83
N ARG A 121 0.54 12.20 8.09
CA ARG A 121 1.30 12.65 9.26
C ARG A 121 1.73 11.46 10.09
N ARG A 122 3.05 11.30 10.27
CA ARG A 122 3.65 10.26 11.10
C ARG A 122 3.44 10.56 12.59
N THR A 123 3.65 9.56 13.44
CA THR A 123 3.54 9.68 14.90
C THR A 123 4.53 10.67 15.50
N ASN A 124 5.70 10.85 14.88
CA ASN A 124 6.71 11.86 15.24
C ASN A 124 6.35 13.29 14.77
N GLY A 125 5.18 13.49 14.14
CA GLY A 125 4.72 14.77 13.63
C GLY A 125 5.18 15.11 12.21
N GLU A 126 6.07 14.31 11.61
CA GLU A 126 6.54 14.55 10.24
C GLU A 126 5.43 14.36 9.21
N PHE A 127 5.42 15.22 8.20
CA PHE A 127 4.50 15.13 7.07
C PHE A 127 5.12 14.33 5.92
N VAL A 128 4.28 13.58 5.22
CA VAL A 128 4.67 12.85 4.01
C VAL A 128 3.75 13.28 2.87
N THR A 129 4.35 13.65 1.75
CA THR A 129 3.61 14.12 0.56
C THR A 129 3.00 12.95 -0.21
N GLY A 130 2.01 13.24 -1.05
CA GLY A 130 1.43 12.26 -1.97
C GLY A 130 2.49 11.60 -2.86
N ARG A 131 3.43 12.39 -3.40
CA ARG A 131 4.58 11.90 -4.17
C ARG A 131 5.38 10.86 -3.40
N GLN A 132 5.84 11.22 -2.20
CA GLN A 132 6.63 10.32 -1.36
C GLN A 132 5.85 9.04 -1.02
N ARG A 133 4.53 9.13 -0.81
CA ARG A 133 3.69 7.95 -0.60
C ARG A 133 3.64 7.02 -1.81
N LEU A 134 3.51 7.56 -3.03
CA LEU A 134 3.49 6.74 -4.26
C LEU A 134 4.83 6.03 -4.49
N GLU A 135 5.94 6.74 -4.32
CA GLU A 135 7.29 6.17 -4.43
C GLU A 135 7.52 5.05 -3.41
N VAL A 136 7.10 5.27 -2.16
CA VAL A 136 7.24 4.28 -1.08
C VAL A 136 6.34 3.07 -1.33
N LEU A 137 5.08 3.27 -1.72
CA LEU A 137 4.12 2.18 -1.94
C LEU A 137 4.60 1.20 -3.00
N ALA A 138 5.03 1.70 -4.17
CA ALA A 138 5.50 0.84 -5.25
C ALA A 138 6.72 0.01 -4.81
N ARG A 139 7.71 0.64 -4.17
CA ARG A 139 8.89 -0.09 -3.65
C ARG A 139 8.50 -1.14 -2.61
N HIS A 140 7.63 -0.77 -1.67
CA HIS A 140 7.28 -1.61 -0.52
C HIS A 140 6.52 -2.87 -0.92
N TRP A 141 5.62 -2.75 -1.91
CA TRP A 141 4.92 -3.92 -2.47
C TRP A 141 5.87 -4.92 -3.13
N ALA A 142 6.80 -4.43 -3.95
CA ALA A 142 7.79 -5.27 -4.60
C ALA A 142 8.73 -5.94 -3.58
N GLU A 143 9.06 -5.25 -2.48
CA GLU A 143 9.87 -5.77 -1.39
C GLU A 143 9.21 -6.97 -0.70
N HIS A 144 7.96 -6.83 -0.25
CA HIS A 144 7.25 -7.94 0.41
C HIS A 144 7.09 -9.17 -0.48
N VAL A 145 6.86 -8.99 -1.79
CA VAL A 145 6.84 -10.12 -2.73
C VAL A 145 8.21 -10.79 -2.80
N ARG A 146 9.31 -10.03 -2.89
CA ARG A 146 10.67 -10.58 -2.92
C ARG A 146 11.02 -11.30 -1.62
N GLU A 147 10.63 -10.77 -0.47
CA GLU A 147 10.87 -11.39 0.83
C GLU A 147 10.14 -12.74 0.94
N LEU A 148 8.86 -12.80 0.56
CA LEU A 148 8.10 -14.05 0.53
C LEU A 148 8.70 -15.06 -0.47
N GLN A 149 9.12 -14.61 -1.65
CA GLN A 149 9.78 -15.47 -2.63
C GLN A 149 11.12 -16.00 -2.14
N THR A 150 11.88 -15.19 -1.40
CA THR A 150 13.17 -15.59 -0.81
C THR A 150 12.94 -16.60 0.31
N ALA A 151 11.99 -16.32 1.22
CA ALA A 151 11.63 -17.21 2.31
C ALA A 151 11.03 -18.54 1.83
N ALA A 152 10.35 -18.57 0.66
CA ALA A 152 9.83 -19.81 0.08
C ALA A 152 10.91 -20.73 -0.52
N ARG A 153 12.15 -20.22 -0.70
CA ARG A 153 13.29 -20.97 -1.24
C ARG A 153 14.29 -21.39 -0.16
N ALA A 154 14.15 -20.86 1.06
CA ALA A 154 14.98 -21.18 2.21
C ALA A 154 14.49 -22.48 2.86
#